data_AF-A0A7C6A9Q8-F1
#
_entry.id   AF-A0A7C6A9Q8-F1
#
_cell.length_a   1.000
_cell.length_b   1.000
_cell.length_c   1.000
_cell.angle_alpha   90.00
_cell.angle_beta   90.00
_cell.angle_gamma   90.00
#
_symmetry.space_group_name_H-M   'P 1'
#
loop_
_entity.id
_entity.type
_entity.pdbx_description
1 polymer ?
#
loop_
_entity_poly.entity_id
_entity_poly.type
_entity_poly.pdbx_seq_one_letter_code
_entity_poly.pdbx_strand_id
1 'polypeptide(L)'
;MKLSSVVKASAKTIAKTNEKIDFLSNFLRTVPKSEGKLAVALLLGENPYGRIGIGFATLKESLPQIYSANPELEIKDLALTLNKLASIKGSESTKARREILSNFFHRTTKEEANFLFGFFIGEVRQGAGKGILTKALAKAFAIDQTELERTYLLYGDFLDLVDKLYQQGKEVIRSLGFRIFTPIQPMLAENVEQVSDVFELVPNRWAFEYKLDGARLQIHKQGDKIKIFSRHLKDITNRLPEVVTFAQNQLPESIVLEAEGVVLAKNGKTIPFQNFMSRFGKRKVAAQEQSVTPLFFDILYFDDKLLIDAPYEERYRILSEVVGRNRINQIITDNIKEAEEFLTRAINDGNEGLMAKRLDLPYLFGSRGKGWLKLKPYETLDLVIAAADWGYGRRTGWLSNYHLAAYDKKTGNFVPLGKTLAWTY
;
A
#
# COMPACT_ATOMS: atom_id res chain seq x y z
N MET A 1 16.60 28.07 1.87
CA MET A 1 17.75 27.12 2.02
C MET A 1 18.35 26.85 0.65
N LYS A 2 19.68 26.69 0.56
CA LYS A 2 20.36 26.31 -0.70
C LYS A 2 19.92 24.93 -1.17
N LEU A 3 19.68 24.77 -2.47
CA LEU A 3 19.30 23.49 -3.08
C LEU A 3 20.38 22.44 -2.86
N SER A 4 21.65 22.81 -3.02
CA SER A 4 22.80 21.96 -2.73
C SER A 4 22.79 21.31 -1.34
N SER A 5 22.17 21.92 -0.32
CA SER A 5 22.02 21.30 1.01
C SER A 5 21.14 20.05 0.95
N VAL A 6 20.03 20.08 0.20
CA VAL A 6 19.14 18.92 -0.02
C VAL A 6 19.86 17.86 -0.86
N VAL A 7 20.58 18.29 -1.91
CA VAL A 7 21.34 17.38 -2.79
C VAL A 7 22.39 16.61 -1.99
N LYS A 8 23.15 17.30 -1.14
CA LYS A 8 24.12 16.67 -0.24
C LYS A 8 23.45 15.73 0.76
N ALA A 9 22.30 16.11 1.32
CA ALA A 9 21.56 15.24 2.23
C ALA A 9 21.04 13.97 1.54
N SER A 10 20.51 14.10 0.32
CA SER A 10 20.07 12.99 -0.54
C SER A 10 21.21 12.04 -0.89
N ALA A 11 22.35 12.59 -1.32
CA ALA A 11 23.47 11.81 -1.83
C ALA A 11 24.26 11.09 -0.73
N LYS A 12 24.03 11.44 0.54
CA LYS A 12 24.80 10.87 1.65
C LYS A 12 24.44 9.40 1.87
N THR A 13 25.37 8.53 1.48
CA THR A 13 25.29 7.09 1.75
C THR A 13 25.62 6.83 3.21
N ILE A 14 24.66 6.30 3.96
CA ILE A 14 24.83 5.89 5.36
C ILE A 14 24.36 4.44 5.46
N ALA A 15 25.26 3.56 5.91
CA ALA A 15 25.02 2.11 5.94
C ALA A 15 23.99 1.71 7.01
N LYS A 16 24.03 2.36 8.18
CA LYS A 16 23.11 2.05 9.28
C LYS A 16 21.84 2.91 9.23
N THR A 17 20.69 2.27 9.34
CA THR A 17 19.38 2.95 9.28
C THR A 17 19.21 4.02 10.35
N ASN A 18 19.63 3.76 11.60
CA ASN A 18 19.48 4.72 12.69
C ASN A 18 20.36 5.97 12.51
N GLU A 19 21.61 5.81 12.07
CA GLU A 19 22.50 6.93 11.75
C GLU A 19 21.92 7.78 10.61
N LYS A 20 21.24 7.14 9.64
CA LYS A 20 20.55 7.83 8.55
C LYS A 20 19.35 8.63 9.05
N ILE A 21 18.55 8.06 9.95
CA ILE A 21 17.41 8.75 10.58
C ILE A 21 17.91 9.99 11.34
N ASP A 22 19.00 9.86 12.10
CA ASP A 22 19.57 10.94 12.89
C ASP A 22 20.11 12.07 12.02
N PHE A 23 20.83 11.71 10.96
CA PHE A 23 21.31 12.67 9.97
C PHE A 23 20.15 13.44 9.30
N LEU A 24 19.13 12.71 8.84
CA LEU A 24 17.96 13.34 8.20
C LEU A 24 17.16 14.19 9.19
N SER A 25 17.00 13.75 10.44
CA SER A 25 16.35 14.54 11.50
C SER A 25 17.07 15.87 11.72
N ASN A 26 18.40 15.86 11.83
CA ASN A 26 19.19 17.08 12.01
C ASN A 26 19.07 18.00 10.79
N PHE A 27 19.10 17.44 9.58
CA PHE A 27 18.85 18.20 8.36
C PHE A 27 17.47 18.86 8.36
N LEU A 28 16.41 18.10 8.64
CA LEU A 28 15.02 18.57 8.63
C LEU A 28 14.79 19.72 9.64
N ARG A 29 15.46 19.70 10.80
CA ARG A 29 15.40 20.82 11.77
C ARG A 29 15.93 22.15 11.23
N THR A 30 16.80 22.11 10.22
CA THR A 30 17.37 23.33 9.60
C THR A 30 16.53 23.87 8.45
N VAL A 31 15.53 23.14 7.99
CA VAL A 31 14.70 23.54 6.85
C VAL A 31 13.73 24.66 7.26
N PRO A 32 13.70 25.80 6.54
CA PRO A 32 12.73 26.85 6.79
C PRO A 32 11.29 26.36 6.66
N LYS A 33 10.38 26.90 7.47
CA LYS A 33 8.96 26.49 7.48
C LYS A 33 8.31 26.51 6.10
N SER A 34 8.57 27.56 5.31
CA SER A 34 8.03 27.72 3.95
C SER A 34 8.58 26.73 2.91
N GLU A 35 9.66 26.01 3.23
CA GLU A 35 10.35 25.11 2.30
C GLU A 35 10.20 23.62 2.68
N GLY A 36 9.63 23.32 3.85
CA GLY A 36 9.53 21.98 4.42
C GLY A 36 8.92 20.93 3.48
N LYS A 37 7.76 21.25 2.91
CA LYS A 37 7.07 20.37 1.94
C LYS A 37 7.95 20.00 0.76
N LEU A 38 8.56 20.99 0.11
CA LEU A 38 9.38 20.76 -1.08
C LEU A 38 10.70 20.07 -0.74
N ALA A 39 11.33 20.40 0.39
CA ALA A 39 12.54 19.71 0.85
C ALA A 39 12.29 18.21 1.07
N VAL A 40 11.20 17.84 1.72
CA VAL A 40 10.84 16.43 1.93
C VAL A 40 10.44 15.75 0.61
N ALA A 41 9.70 16.45 -0.25
CA ALA A 41 9.34 15.94 -1.57
C ALA A 41 10.57 15.63 -2.44
N LEU A 42 11.58 16.50 -2.39
CA LEU A 42 12.88 16.27 -3.04
C LEU A 42 13.59 15.04 -2.46
N LEU A 43 13.59 14.85 -1.15
CA LEU A 43 14.19 13.67 -0.51
C LEU A 43 13.47 12.35 -0.84
N LEU A 44 12.17 12.41 -1.11
CA LEU A 44 11.37 11.26 -1.56
C LEU A 44 11.49 10.99 -3.06
N GLY A 45 11.93 11.97 -3.86
CA GLY A 45 11.80 11.91 -5.30
C GLY A 45 10.35 12.04 -5.79
N GLU A 46 9.46 12.61 -4.98
CA GLU A 46 8.06 12.82 -5.32
C GLU A 46 7.84 14.28 -5.72
N ASN A 47 7.24 14.52 -6.89
CA ASN A 47 6.93 15.88 -7.32
C ASN A 47 5.62 16.36 -6.68
N PRO A 48 5.64 17.39 -5.81
CA PRO A 48 4.44 17.85 -5.10
C PRO A 48 3.40 18.50 -6.04
N TYR A 49 3.79 18.86 -7.27
CA TYR A 49 2.91 19.45 -8.28
C TYR A 49 2.39 18.41 -9.29
N GLY A 50 2.65 17.12 -9.05
CA GLY A 50 2.21 16.04 -9.94
C GLY A 50 3.00 15.96 -11.25
N ARG A 51 2.37 15.43 -12.31
CA ARG A 51 3.02 15.30 -13.62
C ARG A 51 3.02 16.66 -14.35
N ILE A 52 4.18 17.30 -14.40
CA ILE A 52 4.38 18.60 -15.07
C ILE A 52 4.48 18.46 -16.62
N GLY A 53 4.35 17.24 -17.15
CA GLY A 53 4.39 16.98 -18.60
C GLY A 53 5.78 17.18 -19.22
N ILE A 54 6.84 17.01 -18.43
CA ILE A 54 8.23 17.10 -18.88
C ILE A 54 8.67 15.71 -19.30
N GLY A 55 8.88 15.51 -20.61
CA GLY A 55 9.46 14.28 -21.14
C GLY A 55 10.97 14.24 -20.97
N PHE A 56 11.54 13.02 -21.01
CA PHE A 56 12.99 12.80 -20.95
C PHE A 56 13.76 13.63 -21.99
N ALA A 57 13.27 13.69 -23.23
CA ALA A 57 13.91 14.45 -24.31
C ALA A 57 13.99 15.95 -24.00
N THR A 58 12.87 16.57 -23.61
CA THR A 58 12.81 17.99 -23.22
C THR A 58 13.77 18.29 -22.07
N LEU A 59 13.84 17.40 -21.08
CA LEU A 59 14.73 17.55 -19.93
C LEU A 59 16.21 17.45 -20.35
N LYS A 60 16.56 16.44 -21.16
CA LYS A 60 17.92 16.24 -21.67
C LYS A 60 18.41 17.41 -22.51
N GLU A 61 17.55 17.95 -23.38
CA GLU A 61 17.83 19.12 -24.21
C GLU A 61 17.94 20.43 -23.41
N SER A 62 17.40 20.46 -22.19
CA SER A 62 17.46 21.64 -21.31
C SER A 62 18.74 21.66 -20.45
N LEU A 63 19.55 20.58 -20.45
CA LEU A 63 20.79 20.54 -19.69
C LEU A 63 21.85 21.43 -20.35
N PRO A 64 22.58 22.25 -19.59
CA PRO A 64 23.61 23.12 -20.13
C PRO A 64 24.88 22.31 -20.47
N GLN A 65 25.68 22.86 -21.38
CA GLN A 65 27.03 22.35 -21.62
C GLN A 65 28.02 22.75 -20.52
N ILE A 66 27.79 23.92 -19.90
CA ILE A 66 28.61 24.48 -18.83
C ILE A 66 27.73 24.70 -17.60
N TYR A 67 28.11 24.09 -16.48
CA TYR A 67 27.42 24.21 -15.19
C TYR A 67 28.00 25.36 -14.37
N SER A 68 27.22 25.88 -13.42
CA SER A 68 27.74 26.83 -12.43
C SER A 68 28.82 26.18 -11.57
N ALA A 69 29.88 26.93 -11.28
CA ALA A 69 30.95 26.49 -10.39
C ALA A 69 30.51 26.47 -8.91
N ASN A 70 29.58 27.35 -8.53
CA ASN A 70 29.11 27.51 -7.16
C ASN A 70 27.59 27.31 -7.04
N PRO A 71 27.12 26.72 -5.93
CA PRO A 71 25.68 26.52 -5.72
C PRO A 71 25.00 27.85 -5.35
N GLU A 72 24.24 28.39 -6.30
CA GLU A 72 23.53 29.66 -6.13
C GLU A 72 22.03 29.48 -5.85
N LEU A 73 21.44 28.37 -6.32
CA LEU A 73 20.01 28.11 -6.25
C LEU A 73 19.52 27.79 -4.83
N GLU A 74 18.31 28.26 -4.53
CA GLU A 74 17.57 27.92 -3.33
C GLU A 74 16.34 27.06 -3.63
N ILE A 75 15.82 26.38 -2.61
CA ILE A 75 14.58 25.57 -2.73
C ILE A 75 13.41 26.43 -3.24
N LYS A 76 13.32 27.70 -2.82
CA LYS A 76 12.31 28.64 -3.32
C LYS A 76 12.42 28.90 -4.84
N ASP A 77 13.63 28.91 -5.41
CA ASP A 77 13.81 29.11 -6.85
C ASP A 77 13.23 27.92 -7.63
N LEU A 78 13.45 26.70 -7.11
CA LEU A 78 12.84 25.51 -7.66
C LEU A 78 11.31 25.55 -7.52
N ALA A 79 10.78 25.95 -6.37
CA ALA A 79 9.34 26.07 -6.16
C ALA A 79 8.69 27.03 -7.18
N LEU A 80 9.27 28.21 -7.38
CA LEU A 80 8.81 29.19 -8.38
C LEU A 80 8.85 28.61 -9.79
N THR A 81 9.92 27.88 -10.12
CA THR A 81 10.09 27.24 -11.43
C THR A 81 9.05 26.14 -11.66
N LEU A 82 8.83 25.26 -10.67
CA LEU A 82 7.83 24.18 -10.76
C LEU A 82 6.41 24.75 -10.91
N ASN A 83 6.07 25.81 -10.17
CA ASN A 83 4.79 26.51 -10.30
C ASN A 83 4.58 27.09 -11.70
N LYS A 84 5.61 27.78 -12.24
CA LYS A 84 5.57 28.29 -13.62
C LYS A 84 5.33 27.15 -14.61
N LEU A 85 6.08 26.06 -14.51
CA LEU A 85 5.95 24.92 -15.42
C LEU A 85 4.58 24.24 -15.34
N ALA A 86 4.01 24.11 -14.14
CA ALA A 86 2.69 23.53 -13.92
C ALA A 86 1.55 24.38 -14.50
N SER A 87 1.73 25.70 -14.60
CA SER A 87 0.74 26.63 -15.16
C SER A 87 0.66 26.60 -16.70
N ILE A 88 1.69 26.09 -17.38
CA ILE A 88 1.77 26.10 -18.85
C ILE A 88 0.83 25.05 -19.45
N LYS A 89 0.00 25.49 -20.42
CA LYS A 89 -0.92 24.65 -21.21
C LYS A 89 -0.86 25.04 -22.70
N GLY A 90 -1.41 24.21 -23.57
CA GLY A 90 -1.53 24.49 -25.02
C GLY A 90 -0.45 23.86 -25.90
N SER A 91 -0.58 24.08 -27.21
CA SER A 91 0.23 23.47 -28.27
C SER A 91 1.72 23.85 -28.22
N GLU A 92 2.06 25.04 -27.75
CA GLU A 92 3.46 25.50 -27.62
C GLU A 92 4.10 25.19 -26.26
N SER A 93 3.38 24.44 -25.40
CA SER A 93 3.79 24.22 -24.02
C SER A 93 5.15 23.53 -23.88
N THR A 94 5.56 22.69 -24.83
CA THR A 94 6.87 22.01 -24.82
C THR A 94 8.02 22.99 -25.00
N LYS A 95 7.89 23.97 -25.91
CA LYS A 95 8.94 24.98 -26.17
C LYS A 95 9.12 25.88 -24.95
N ALA A 96 8.01 26.40 -24.40
CA ALA A 96 8.03 27.25 -23.21
C ALA A 96 8.61 26.52 -21.99
N ARG A 97 8.26 25.24 -21.78
CA ARG A 97 8.87 24.43 -20.71
C ARG A 97 10.37 24.24 -20.90
N ARG A 98 10.83 23.98 -22.14
CA ARG A 98 12.27 23.84 -22.45
C ARG A 98 13.04 25.11 -22.12
N GLU A 99 12.51 26.28 -22.50
CA GLU A 99 13.16 27.57 -22.24
C GLU A 99 13.30 27.85 -20.74
N ILE A 100 12.23 27.63 -19.97
CA ILE A 100 12.26 27.80 -18.51
C ILE A 100 13.24 26.82 -17.87
N LEU A 101 13.24 25.56 -18.27
CA LEU A 101 14.14 24.55 -17.74
C LEU A 101 15.59 24.87 -18.10
N SER A 102 15.88 25.29 -19.34
CA SER A 102 17.22 25.66 -19.77
C SER A 102 17.77 26.82 -18.95
N ASN A 103 16.99 27.89 -18.78
CA ASN A 103 17.35 29.03 -17.93
C ASN A 103 17.59 28.61 -16.47
N PHE A 104 16.81 27.65 -15.96
CA PHE A 104 16.99 27.13 -14.60
C PHE A 104 18.26 26.28 -14.47
N PHE A 105 18.48 25.31 -15.38
CA PHE A 105 19.63 24.42 -15.33
C PHE A 105 20.96 25.14 -15.59
N HIS A 106 20.99 26.23 -16.36
CA HIS A 106 22.20 27.05 -16.50
C HIS A 106 22.75 27.59 -15.16
N ARG A 107 21.90 27.72 -14.15
CA ARG A 107 22.28 28.18 -12.80
C ARG A 107 22.64 27.05 -11.84
N THR A 108 22.49 25.79 -12.27
CA THR A 108 22.77 24.62 -11.42
C THR A 108 24.24 24.23 -11.44
N THR A 109 24.75 23.71 -10.34
CA THR A 109 25.97 22.89 -10.38
C THR A 109 25.69 21.54 -11.05
N LYS A 110 26.75 20.82 -11.46
CA LYS A 110 26.60 19.48 -12.07
C LYS A 110 25.85 18.49 -11.16
N GLU A 111 26.09 18.57 -9.85
CA GLU A 111 25.47 17.71 -8.84
C GLU A 111 23.97 18.03 -8.68
N GLU A 112 23.62 19.32 -8.63
CA GLU A 112 22.23 19.79 -8.60
C GLU A 112 21.49 19.38 -9.86
N ALA A 113 22.10 19.55 -11.04
CA ALA A 113 21.52 19.16 -12.31
C ALA A 113 21.20 17.66 -12.36
N ASN A 114 22.15 16.80 -11.97
CA ASN A 114 21.98 15.35 -11.95
C ASN A 114 20.87 14.92 -10.98
N PHE A 115 20.84 15.51 -9.78
CA PHE A 115 19.80 15.24 -8.79
C PHE A 115 18.41 15.64 -9.31
N LEU A 116 18.29 16.86 -9.84
CA LEU A 116 17.04 17.36 -10.40
C LEU A 116 16.59 16.58 -11.62
N PHE A 117 17.53 16.14 -12.46
CA PHE A 117 17.23 15.27 -13.60
C PHE A 117 16.53 13.99 -13.12
N GLY A 118 17.12 13.32 -12.13
CA GLY A 118 16.52 12.15 -11.46
C GLY A 118 15.16 12.46 -10.85
N PHE A 119 15.00 13.64 -10.22
CA PHE A 119 13.75 14.07 -9.62
C PHE A 119 12.63 14.26 -10.65
N PHE A 120 12.93 14.90 -11.79
CA PHE A 120 11.94 15.12 -12.85
C PHE A 120 11.49 13.84 -13.54
N ILE A 121 12.38 12.85 -13.69
CA ILE A 121 12.03 11.54 -14.28
C ILE A 121 11.41 10.56 -13.27
N GLY A 122 11.44 10.89 -11.97
CA GLY A 122 10.91 10.04 -10.89
C GLY A 122 11.84 8.89 -10.50
N GLU A 123 13.14 8.98 -10.80
CA GLU A 123 14.13 7.92 -10.53
C GLU A 123 15.18 8.35 -9.49
N VAL A 124 14.78 9.02 -8.42
CA VAL A 124 15.76 9.41 -7.40
C VAL A 124 16.09 8.24 -6.48
N ARG A 125 17.30 7.70 -6.63
CA ARG A 125 17.80 6.55 -5.85
C ARG A 125 18.45 7.00 -4.54
N GLN A 126 17.65 7.44 -3.58
CA GLN A 126 18.15 8.06 -2.34
C GLN A 126 18.20 7.11 -1.13
N GLY A 127 17.67 5.90 -1.28
CA GLY A 127 17.60 4.89 -0.22
C GLY A 127 16.88 5.34 1.06
N ALA A 128 16.10 6.43 1.01
CA ALA A 128 15.33 6.99 2.13
C ALA A 128 13.84 6.97 1.74
N GLY A 129 13.20 5.81 1.87
CA GLY A 129 11.75 5.71 1.63
C GLY A 129 10.93 6.46 2.69
N LYS A 130 9.62 6.57 2.46
CA LYS A 130 8.67 7.23 3.37
C LYS A 130 8.81 6.80 4.83
N GLY A 131 9.07 5.52 5.11
CA GLY A 131 9.28 5.03 6.48
C GLY A 131 10.47 5.67 7.19
N ILE A 132 11.64 5.78 6.53
CA ILE A 132 12.82 6.43 7.12
C ILE A 132 12.56 7.92 7.36
N LEU A 133 11.93 8.59 6.38
CA LEU A 133 11.60 10.01 6.53
C LEU A 133 10.54 10.29 7.59
N THR A 134 9.56 9.41 7.76
CA THR A 134 8.56 9.54 8.83
C THR A 134 9.24 9.48 10.20
N LYS A 135 10.17 8.53 10.41
CA LYS A 135 10.98 8.44 11.64
C LYS A 135 11.86 9.68 11.86
N ALA A 136 12.48 10.18 10.79
CA ALA A 136 13.30 11.38 10.85
C ALA A 136 12.47 12.63 11.21
N LEU A 137 11.25 12.76 10.66
CA LEU A 137 10.31 13.83 11.00
C LEU A 137 9.83 13.72 12.46
N ALA A 138 9.48 12.52 12.92
CA ALA A 138 9.11 12.29 14.32
C ALA A 138 10.21 12.77 15.27
N LYS A 139 11.47 12.40 15.00
CA LYS A 139 12.64 12.87 15.78
C LYS A 139 12.89 14.38 15.63
N ALA A 140 12.71 14.94 14.43
CA ALA A 140 12.94 16.36 14.17
C ALA A 140 11.97 17.25 14.95
N PHE A 141 10.70 16.86 15.01
CA PHE A 141 9.61 17.61 15.64
C PHE A 141 9.26 17.14 17.07
N ALA A 142 9.99 16.16 17.61
CA ALA A 142 9.75 15.55 18.92
C ALA A 142 8.32 15.02 19.09
N ILE A 143 7.88 14.20 18.12
CA ILE A 143 6.59 13.50 18.08
C ILE A 143 6.86 12.01 18.30
N ASP A 144 5.94 11.31 18.96
CA ASP A 144 6.01 9.86 19.01
C ASP A 144 5.97 9.26 17.59
N GLN A 145 6.81 8.27 17.33
CA GLN A 145 6.92 7.69 16.00
C GLN A 145 5.62 7.00 15.58
N THR A 146 4.99 6.27 16.50
CA THR A 146 3.76 5.53 16.25
C THR A 146 2.59 6.48 16.04
N GLU A 147 2.52 7.58 16.79
CA GLU A 147 1.54 8.64 16.59
C GLU A 147 1.66 9.26 15.18
N LEU A 148 2.85 9.68 14.77
CA LEU A 148 3.06 10.29 13.44
C LEU A 148 2.76 9.32 12.30
N GLU A 149 3.22 8.07 12.42
CA GLU A 149 2.93 7.02 11.45
C GLU A 149 1.42 6.79 11.34
N ARG A 150 0.72 6.64 12.47
CA ARG A 150 -0.73 6.47 12.49
C ARG A 150 -1.47 7.64 11.87
N THR A 151 -1.12 8.88 12.22
CA THR A 151 -1.73 10.07 11.65
C THR A 151 -1.54 10.11 10.14
N TYR A 152 -0.33 9.83 9.65
CA TYR A 152 -0.09 9.75 8.21
C TYR A 152 -0.97 8.68 7.53
N LEU A 153 -1.07 7.48 8.10
CA LEU A 153 -1.85 6.38 7.51
C LEU A 153 -3.36 6.70 7.43
N LEU A 154 -3.88 7.48 8.36
CA LEU A 154 -5.29 7.91 8.37
C LEU A 154 -5.54 9.15 7.51
N TYR A 155 -4.57 10.05 7.47
CA TYR A 155 -4.65 11.30 6.73
C TYR A 155 -4.47 11.11 5.22
N GLY A 156 -3.55 10.22 4.82
CA GLY A 156 -3.32 9.78 3.45
C GLY A 156 -2.36 10.64 2.64
N ASP A 157 -2.33 11.95 2.87
CA ASP A 157 -1.45 12.88 2.14
C ASP A 157 -0.19 13.20 2.95
N PHE A 158 0.90 12.49 2.65
CA PHE A 158 2.18 12.67 3.35
C PHE A 158 2.74 14.09 3.21
N LEU A 159 2.73 14.65 2.00
CA LEU A 159 3.35 15.94 1.74
C LEU A 159 2.54 17.09 2.31
N ASP A 160 1.20 16.98 2.30
CA ASP A 160 0.34 17.95 2.96
C ASP A 160 0.44 17.88 4.50
N LEU A 161 0.58 16.67 5.07
CA LEU A 161 0.90 16.50 6.50
C LEU A 161 2.22 17.19 6.85
N VAL A 162 3.27 16.96 6.05
CA VAL A 162 4.58 17.60 6.25
C VAL A 162 4.46 19.11 6.21
N ASP A 163 3.75 19.66 5.22
CA ASP A 163 3.54 21.10 5.10
C ASP A 163 2.90 21.67 6.38
N LYS A 164 1.79 21.08 6.80
CA LYS A 164 1.09 21.45 8.04
C LYS A 164 1.98 21.33 9.27
N LEU A 165 2.80 20.28 9.36
CA LEU A 165 3.75 20.07 10.45
C LEU A 165 4.81 21.18 10.52
N TYR A 166 5.35 21.63 9.37
CA TYR A 166 6.28 22.76 9.34
C TYR A 166 5.61 24.10 9.68
N GLN A 167 4.36 24.32 9.23
CA GLN A 167 3.65 25.58 9.51
C GLN A 167 3.23 25.69 10.97
N GLN A 168 2.65 24.62 11.52
CA GLN A 168 1.91 24.64 12.79
C GLN A 168 2.62 23.87 13.91
N GLY A 169 3.70 23.15 13.61
CA GLY A 169 4.40 22.32 14.59
C GLY A 169 3.63 21.06 14.96
N LYS A 170 4.11 20.35 15.99
CA LYS A 170 3.57 19.04 16.41
C LYS A 170 2.10 19.04 16.81
N GLU A 171 1.56 20.18 17.25
CA GLU A 171 0.15 20.28 17.69
C GLU A 171 -0.83 19.96 16.57
N VAL A 172 -0.42 20.14 15.31
CA VAL A 172 -1.28 19.83 14.16
C VAL A 172 -1.66 18.35 14.10
N ILE A 173 -0.80 17.45 14.61
CA ILE A 173 -1.04 16.00 14.60
C ILE A 173 -2.35 15.64 15.28
N ARG A 174 -2.72 16.37 16.35
CA ARG A 174 -3.99 16.19 17.07
C ARG A 174 -5.23 16.59 16.27
N SER A 175 -5.06 17.49 15.30
CA SER A 175 -6.14 17.97 14.42
C SER A 175 -6.26 17.18 13.11
N LEU A 176 -5.24 16.39 12.77
CA LEU A 176 -5.24 15.57 11.55
C LEU A 176 -5.82 14.19 11.88
N GLY A 177 -7.06 13.97 11.45
CA GLY A 177 -7.76 12.71 11.61
C GLY A 177 -7.94 11.94 10.30
N PHE A 178 -8.66 10.83 10.43
CA PHE A 178 -9.19 10.08 9.29
C PHE A 178 -10.04 10.97 8.39
N ARG A 179 -9.89 10.80 7.09
CA ARG A 179 -10.76 11.41 6.08
C ARG A 179 -11.41 10.32 5.26
N ILE A 180 -12.73 10.37 5.12
CA ILE A 180 -13.39 9.47 4.19
C ILE A 180 -12.86 9.69 2.77
N PHE A 181 -12.78 8.59 2.00
CA PHE A 181 -12.07 8.49 0.72
C PHE A 181 -10.55 8.52 0.78
N THR A 182 -9.94 8.58 1.97
CA THR A 182 -8.55 8.13 2.17
C THR A 182 -8.57 6.65 2.53
N PRO A 183 -8.03 5.76 1.67
CA PRO A 183 -8.01 4.33 1.98
C PRO A 183 -7.11 4.02 3.17
N ILE A 184 -7.62 3.22 4.09
CA ILE A 184 -6.94 2.70 5.27
C ILE A 184 -6.07 1.51 4.86
N GLN A 185 -4.81 1.47 5.33
CA GLN A 185 -3.92 0.34 5.06
C GLN A 185 -4.53 -0.98 5.55
N PRO A 186 -4.67 -2.00 4.69
CA PRO A 186 -5.36 -3.21 5.09
C PRO A 186 -4.60 -3.98 6.17
N MET A 187 -5.29 -4.42 7.22
CA MET A 187 -4.73 -5.34 8.21
C MET A 187 -4.37 -6.67 7.53
N LEU A 188 -3.17 -7.18 7.81
CA LEU A 188 -2.65 -8.40 7.21
C LEU A 188 -2.75 -9.57 8.19
N ALA A 189 -2.65 -10.78 7.67
CA ALA A 189 -2.75 -12.00 8.46
C ALA A 189 -1.51 -12.88 8.32
N GLU A 190 -1.12 -13.50 9.44
CA GLU A 190 -0.06 -14.50 9.49
C GLU A 190 -0.58 -15.89 9.08
N ASN A 191 0.32 -16.76 8.65
CA ASN A 191 -0.01 -18.16 8.37
C ASN A 191 -0.02 -18.98 9.67
N VAL A 192 -0.94 -19.92 9.74
CA VAL A 192 -0.93 -21.05 10.67
C VAL A 192 -1.32 -22.30 9.89
N GLU A 193 -0.83 -23.45 10.33
CA GLU A 193 -0.97 -24.70 9.59
C GLU A 193 -2.25 -25.42 10.01
N GLN A 194 -2.52 -25.43 11.31
CA GLN A 194 -3.60 -26.17 11.94
C GLN A 194 -4.45 -25.29 12.85
N VAL A 195 -5.64 -25.79 13.20
CA VAL A 195 -6.56 -25.09 14.10
C VAL A 195 -5.96 -24.98 15.50
N SER A 196 -5.26 -26.02 15.96
CA SER A 196 -4.53 -26.03 17.25
C SER A 196 -3.57 -24.86 17.40
N ASP A 197 -2.83 -24.51 16.34
CA ASP A 197 -1.84 -23.43 16.35
C ASP A 197 -2.45 -22.07 16.76
N VAL A 198 -3.73 -21.84 16.41
CA VAL A 198 -4.48 -20.63 16.80
C VAL A 198 -4.64 -20.55 18.31
N PHE A 199 -4.96 -21.67 18.95
CA PHE A 199 -5.20 -21.75 20.39
C PHE A 199 -3.91 -21.85 21.20
N GLU A 200 -2.84 -22.42 20.63
CA GLU A 200 -1.50 -22.36 21.21
C GLU A 200 -0.98 -20.92 21.28
N LEU A 201 -1.28 -20.09 20.28
CA LEU A 201 -0.94 -18.67 20.28
C LEU A 201 -1.69 -17.91 21.39
N VAL A 202 -3.01 -18.09 21.47
CA VAL A 202 -3.80 -17.59 22.59
C VAL A 202 -4.99 -18.54 22.88
N PRO A 203 -5.05 -19.16 24.07
CA PRO A 203 -6.12 -20.09 24.44
C PRO A 203 -7.37 -19.31 24.89
N ASN A 204 -8.09 -18.75 23.93
CA ASN A 204 -9.31 -17.98 24.15
C ASN A 204 -10.27 -18.22 22.96
N ARG A 205 -11.45 -17.59 22.97
CA ARG A 205 -12.37 -17.59 21.83
C ARG A 205 -11.80 -16.77 20.68
N TRP A 206 -11.99 -17.27 19.47
CA TRP A 206 -11.64 -16.60 18.21
C TRP A 206 -12.85 -16.55 17.29
N ALA A 207 -12.92 -15.51 16.45
CA ALA A 207 -13.81 -15.50 15.31
C ALA A 207 -13.16 -16.24 14.14
N PHE A 208 -13.78 -17.33 13.69
CA PHE A 208 -13.39 -18.05 12.48
C PHE A 208 -14.33 -17.69 11.35
N GLU A 209 -13.77 -17.24 10.23
CA GLU A 209 -14.50 -16.83 9.04
C GLU A 209 -14.07 -17.61 7.82
N TYR A 210 -14.98 -17.83 6.88
CA TYR A 210 -14.60 -18.40 5.59
C TYR A 210 -13.54 -17.53 4.91
N LYS A 211 -12.42 -18.15 4.54
CA LYS A 211 -11.39 -17.50 3.74
C LYS A 211 -11.75 -17.62 2.27
N LEU A 212 -12.41 -16.59 1.76
CA LEU A 212 -12.85 -16.52 0.38
C LEU A 212 -11.67 -16.30 -0.59
N ASP A 213 -11.78 -16.85 -1.80
CA ASP A 213 -10.88 -16.56 -2.93
C ASP A 213 -11.50 -15.48 -3.82
N GLY A 214 -11.13 -14.22 -3.58
CA GLY A 214 -11.68 -13.09 -4.31
C GLY A 214 -10.75 -11.89 -4.38
N ALA A 215 -11.35 -10.72 -4.55
CA ALA A 215 -10.65 -9.44 -4.47
C ALA A 215 -11.01 -8.70 -3.20
N ARG A 216 -10.06 -8.49 -2.29
CA ARG A 216 -10.25 -7.58 -1.15
C ARG A 216 -10.60 -6.16 -1.63
N LEU A 217 -11.73 -5.67 -1.14
CA LEU A 217 -12.30 -4.35 -1.40
C LEU A 217 -12.37 -3.56 -0.10
N GLN A 218 -12.06 -2.28 -0.17
CA GLN A 218 -12.38 -1.31 0.87
C GLN A 218 -13.34 -0.27 0.29
N ILE A 219 -14.56 -0.22 0.81
CA ILE A 219 -15.68 0.53 0.26
C ILE A 219 -15.95 1.71 1.18
N HIS A 220 -15.81 2.93 0.66
CA HIS A 220 -16.12 4.18 1.35
C HIS A 220 -17.37 4.78 0.73
N LYS A 221 -18.33 5.20 1.56
CA LYS A 221 -19.52 5.95 1.14
C LYS A 221 -19.71 7.17 2.03
N GLN A 222 -19.93 8.33 1.38
CA GLN A 222 -20.38 9.57 2.01
C GLN A 222 -21.48 10.19 1.15
N GLY A 223 -22.73 10.12 1.62
CA GLY A 223 -23.92 10.46 0.83
C GLY A 223 -23.94 9.65 -0.48
N ASP A 224 -24.06 10.34 -1.62
CA ASP A 224 -24.07 9.71 -2.94
C ASP A 224 -22.69 9.29 -3.45
N LYS A 225 -21.61 9.77 -2.82
CA LYS A 225 -20.26 9.54 -3.29
C LYS A 225 -19.72 8.22 -2.74
N ILE A 226 -19.34 7.34 -3.64
CA ILE A 226 -18.77 6.03 -3.31
C ILE A 226 -17.39 5.90 -3.95
N LYS A 227 -16.45 5.33 -3.19
CA LYS A 227 -15.18 4.85 -3.73
C LYS A 227 -14.89 3.44 -3.26
N ILE A 228 -14.29 2.67 -4.16
CA ILE A 228 -13.89 1.29 -3.89
C ILE A 228 -12.39 1.20 -4.15
N PHE A 229 -11.64 0.77 -3.14
CA PHE A 229 -10.20 0.60 -3.20
C PHE A 229 -9.85 -0.89 -3.19
N SER A 230 -8.86 -1.27 -4.02
CA SER A 230 -8.32 -2.63 -4.02
C SER A 230 -7.38 -2.88 -2.82
N ARG A 231 -6.92 -4.12 -2.66
CA ARG A 231 -5.85 -4.50 -1.71
C ARG A 231 -4.62 -3.58 -1.73
N HIS A 232 -4.28 -3.02 -2.89
CA HIS A 232 -3.14 -2.11 -3.06
C HIS A 232 -3.54 -0.63 -3.02
N LEU A 233 -4.71 -0.34 -2.45
CA LEU A 233 -5.30 0.99 -2.25
C LEU A 233 -5.50 1.79 -3.55
N LYS A 234 -5.58 1.11 -4.69
CA LYS A 234 -5.92 1.73 -5.97
C LYS A 234 -7.43 1.89 -6.05
N ASP A 235 -7.89 3.08 -6.44
CA ASP A 235 -9.28 3.35 -6.78
C ASP A 235 -9.69 2.49 -8.00
N ILE A 236 -10.63 1.59 -7.77
CA ILE A 236 -11.19 0.66 -8.75
C ILE A 236 -12.71 0.83 -8.89
N THR A 237 -13.26 1.96 -8.44
CA THR A 237 -14.70 2.25 -8.42
C THR A 237 -15.35 2.01 -9.80
N ASN A 238 -14.74 2.52 -10.86
CA ASN A 238 -15.23 2.37 -12.23
C ASN A 238 -15.19 0.92 -12.77
N ARG A 239 -14.55 -0.01 -12.05
CA ARG A 239 -14.45 -1.43 -12.41
C ARG A 239 -15.51 -2.31 -11.73
N LEU A 240 -16.30 -1.73 -10.84
CA LEU A 240 -17.27 -2.44 -10.00
C LEU A 240 -18.60 -1.68 -9.92
N PRO A 241 -19.24 -1.33 -11.05
CA PRO A 241 -20.51 -0.59 -11.04
C PRO A 241 -21.60 -1.30 -10.23
N GLU A 242 -21.63 -2.62 -10.22
CA GLU A 242 -22.58 -3.41 -9.43
C GLU A 242 -22.40 -3.23 -7.91
N VAL A 243 -21.15 -3.09 -7.45
CA VAL A 243 -20.84 -2.82 -6.04
C VAL A 243 -21.19 -1.38 -5.69
N VAL A 244 -21.02 -0.44 -6.62
CA VAL A 244 -21.48 0.95 -6.46
C VAL A 244 -22.99 0.98 -6.31
N THR A 245 -23.74 0.33 -7.21
CA THR A 245 -25.21 0.27 -7.13
C THR A 245 -25.69 -0.38 -5.83
N PHE A 246 -25.04 -1.48 -5.40
CA PHE A 246 -25.32 -2.09 -4.10
C PHE A 246 -25.10 -1.09 -2.96
N ALA A 247 -23.95 -0.42 -2.94
CA ALA A 247 -23.60 0.55 -1.90
C ALA A 247 -24.55 1.76 -1.88
N GLN A 248 -25.00 2.24 -3.04
CA GLN A 248 -25.99 3.32 -3.14
C GLN A 248 -27.31 2.90 -2.48
N ASN A 249 -27.81 1.72 -2.81
CA ASN A 249 -29.16 1.29 -2.43
C ASN A 249 -29.27 0.66 -1.04
N GLN A 250 -28.20 0.02 -0.54
CA GLN A 250 -28.28 -0.87 0.62
C GLN A 250 -27.40 -0.44 1.81
N LEU A 251 -26.43 0.46 1.61
CA LEU A 251 -25.54 0.89 2.70
C LEU A 251 -25.96 2.25 3.29
N PRO A 252 -25.68 2.51 4.57
CA PRO A 252 -25.82 3.83 5.19
C PRO A 252 -25.01 4.93 4.51
N GLU A 253 -25.31 6.20 4.82
CA GLU A 253 -24.69 7.34 4.14
C GLU A 253 -23.22 7.57 4.47
N SER A 254 -22.77 7.29 5.70
CA SER A 254 -21.42 7.62 6.19
C SER A 254 -20.73 6.36 6.73
N ILE A 255 -20.01 5.64 5.87
CA ILE A 255 -19.50 4.30 6.21
C ILE A 255 -18.22 3.90 5.46
N VAL A 256 -17.37 3.14 6.14
CA VAL A 256 -16.22 2.43 5.53
C VAL A 256 -16.24 0.96 5.92
N LEU A 257 -16.32 0.09 4.92
CA LEU A 257 -16.39 -1.36 5.05
C LEU A 257 -15.23 -2.05 4.34
N GLU A 258 -14.84 -3.21 4.86
CA GLU A 258 -14.01 -4.16 4.12
C GLU A 258 -14.83 -5.38 3.71
N ALA A 259 -14.59 -5.83 2.47
CA ALA A 259 -15.28 -6.97 1.87
C ALA A 259 -14.34 -7.79 1.00
N GLU A 260 -14.71 -9.05 0.77
CA GLU A 260 -14.20 -9.81 -0.36
C GLU A 260 -15.19 -9.69 -1.52
N GLY A 261 -14.73 -9.19 -2.66
CA GLY A 261 -15.47 -9.21 -3.91
C GLY A 261 -15.36 -10.58 -4.56
N VAL A 262 -16.48 -11.31 -4.58
CA VAL A 262 -16.58 -12.66 -5.16
C VAL A 262 -17.61 -12.71 -6.27
N VAL A 263 -17.54 -13.74 -7.12
CA VAL A 263 -18.64 -14.07 -8.04
C VAL A 263 -19.33 -15.32 -7.51
N LEU A 264 -20.65 -15.29 -7.41
CA LEU A 264 -21.45 -16.43 -6.98
C LEU A 264 -21.98 -17.20 -8.19
N ALA A 265 -21.79 -18.52 -8.19
CA ALA A 265 -22.41 -19.42 -9.14
C ALA A 265 -23.90 -19.61 -8.83
N LYS A 266 -24.65 -20.22 -9.75
CA LYS A 266 -26.10 -20.46 -9.59
C LYS A 266 -26.46 -21.29 -8.34
N ASN A 267 -25.54 -22.13 -7.88
CA ASN A 267 -25.69 -22.94 -6.67
C ASN A 267 -25.28 -22.21 -5.39
N GLY A 268 -24.93 -20.92 -5.46
CA GLY A 268 -24.49 -20.10 -4.33
C GLY A 268 -23.01 -20.22 -3.95
N LYS A 269 -22.25 -21.13 -4.58
CA LYS A 269 -20.80 -21.27 -4.31
C LYS A 269 -20.00 -20.16 -4.98
N THR A 270 -18.86 -19.79 -4.40
CA THR A 270 -17.93 -18.81 -4.98
C THR A 270 -17.19 -19.41 -6.18
N ILE A 271 -17.03 -18.60 -7.23
CA ILE A 271 -16.18 -18.92 -8.37
C ILE A 271 -14.73 -18.51 -8.02
N PRO A 272 -13.70 -19.30 -8.36
CA PRO A 272 -12.30 -18.96 -8.10
C PRO A 272 -11.88 -17.62 -8.69
N PHE A 273 -11.05 -16.87 -7.97
CA PHE A 273 -10.65 -15.51 -8.33
C PHE A 273 -9.99 -15.44 -9.71
N GLN A 274 -9.16 -16.44 -10.04
CA GLN A 274 -8.44 -16.52 -11.31
C GLN A 274 -9.37 -16.41 -12.52
N ASN A 275 -10.61 -16.89 -12.40
CA ASN A 275 -11.58 -16.91 -13.50
C ASN A 275 -12.12 -15.51 -13.83
N PHE A 276 -12.09 -14.57 -12.88
CA PHE A 276 -12.59 -13.21 -13.09
C PHE A 276 -11.54 -12.12 -12.77
N MET A 277 -10.30 -12.49 -12.41
CA MET A 277 -9.21 -11.55 -12.12
C MET A 277 -8.96 -10.56 -13.26
N SER A 278 -9.09 -10.98 -14.53
CA SER A 278 -8.84 -10.15 -15.71
C SER A 278 -9.71 -8.89 -15.75
N ARG A 279 -10.90 -8.92 -15.16
CA ARG A 279 -11.80 -7.76 -14.99
C ARG A 279 -11.12 -6.62 -14.24
N PHE A 280 -10.39 -6.92 -13.16
CA PHE A 280 -9.71 -5.92 -12.35
C PHE A 280 -8.56 -5.23 -13.10
N GLY A 281 -8.10 -5.76 -14.24
CA GLY A 281 -7.12 -5.11 -15.11
C GLY A 281 -7.73 -4.09 -16.09
N LYS A 282 -9.06 -4.15 -16.34
CA LYS A 282 -9.72 -3.34 -17.37
C LYS A 282 -10.11 -1.95 -16.85
N ARG A 283 -10.13 -0.95 -17.73
CA ARG A 283 -10.59 0.42 -17.39
C ARG A 283 -12.11 0.57 -17.39
N LYS A 284 -12.81 -0.23 -18.18
CA LYS A 284 -14.26 -0.33 -18.24
C LYS A 284 -14.65 -1.80 -18.32
N VAL A 285 -15.73 -2.14 -17.63
CA VAL A 285 -16.32 -3.48 -17.62
C VAL A 285 -17.30 -3.59 -18.77
N ALA A 286 -17.27 -4.72 -19.49
CA ALA A 286 -18.28 -5.02 -20.50
C ALA A 286 -19.57 -5.53 -19.85
N ALA A 287 -20.74 -5.22 -20.42
CA ALA A 287 -22.05 -5.57 -19.87
C ALA A 287 -22.27 -7.10 -19.63
N GLN A 288 -21.47 -7.95 -20.28
CA GLN A 288 -21.57 -9.42 -20.19
C GLN A 288 -20.69 -10.04 -19.08
N GLU A 289 -19.87 -9.25 -18.37
CA GLU A 289 -19.03 -9.79 -17.30
C GLU A 289 -19.85 -10.15 -16.06
N GLN A 290 -19.49 -11.25 -15.41
CA GLN A 290 -20.16 -11.73 -14.19
C GLN A 290 -20.18 -10.67 -13.09
N SER A 291 -21.30 -10.58 -12.36
CA SER A 291 -21.51 -9.59 -11.29
C SER A 291 -20.70 -9.95 -10.04
N VAL A 292 -19.88 -9.02 -9.58
CA VAL A 292 -19.15 -9.13 -8.31
C VAL A 292 -20.11 -8.80 -7.15
N THR A 293 -20.15 -9.68 -6.15
CA THR A 293 -20.90 -9.51 -4.91
C THR A 293 -19.92 -9.21 -3.76
N PRO A 294 -20.10 -8.12 -3.00
CA PRO A 294 -19.29 -7.87 -1.81
C PRO A 294 -19.79 -8.72 -0.64
N LEU A 295 -18.91 -9.54 -0.06
CA LEU A 295 -19.14 -10.21 1.22
C LEU A 295 -18.28 -9.56 2.30
N PHE A 296 -18.92 -8.84 3.22
CA PHE A 296 -18.26 -7.98 4.19
C PHE A 296 -17.69 -8.75 5.39
N PHE A 297 -16.57 -8.27 5.94
CA PHE A 297 -15.88 -8.90 7.06
C PHE A 297 -15.29 -7.92 8.10
N ASP A 298 -15.34 -6.60 7.87
CA ASP A 298 -14.99 -5.60 8.88
C ASP A 298 -15.68 -4.26 8.57
N ILE A 299 -15.84 -3.41 9.59
CA ILE A 299 -16.34 -2.04 9.50
C ILE A 299 -15.37 -1.12 10.24
N LEU A 300 -14.83 -0.13 9.52
CA LEU A 300 -13.75 0.72 10.03
C LEU A 300 -14.24 2.11 10.44
N TYR A 301 -15.40 2.52 9.90
CA TYR A 301 -16.00 3.83 10.17
C TYR A 301 -17.50 3.72 9.94
N PHE A 302 -18.29 4.32 10.82
CA PHE A 302 -19.75 4.32 10.76
C PHE A 302 -20.30 5.52 11.53
N ASP A 303 -21.28 6.24 10.95
CA ASP A 303 -21.96 7.39 11.57
C ASP A 303 -21.00 8.37 12.26
N ASP A 304 -20.00 8.82 11.50
CA ASP A 304 -18.99 9.80 11.91
C ASP A 304 -18.06 9.37 13.05
N LYS A 305 -18.08 8.07 13.39
CA LYS A 305 -17.16 7.46 14.33
C LYS A 305 -16.18 6.54 13.59
N LEU A 306 -14.89 6.81 13.79
CA LEU A 306 -13.82 5.88 13.40
C LEU A 306 -13.75 4.73 14.40
N LEU A 307 -13.89 3.50 13.92
CA LEU A 307 -14.03 2.28 14.74
C LEU A 307 -12.74 1.47 14.86
N ILE A 308 -11.65 1.89 14.22
CA ILE A 308 -10.39 1.14 14.17
C ILE A 308 -9.80 0.79 15.54
N ASP A 309 -10.07 1.58 16.58
CA ASP A 309 -9.57 1.32 17.93
C ASP A 309 -10.51 0.45 18.75
N ALA A 310 -11.75 0.26 18.26
CA ALA A 310 -12.70 -0.63 18.89
C ALA A 310 -12.27 -2.10 18.68
N PRO A 311 -12.50 -2.99 19.66
CA PRO A 311 -12.28 -4.42 19.51
C PRO A 311 -13.02 -5.01 18.30
N TYR A 312 -12.47 -6.06 17.70
CA TYR A 312 -13.10 -6.73 16.55
C TYR A 312 -14.55 -7.15 16.81
N GLU A 313 -14.85 -7.62 18.02
CA GLU A 313 -16.21 -8.01 18.41
C GLU A 313 -17.21 -6.86 18.31
N GLU A 314 -16.83 -5.65 18.76
CA GLU A 314 -17.68 -4.45 18.64
C GLU A 314 -17.88 -4.07 17.17
N ARG A 315 -16.79 -4.07 16.37
CA ARG A 315 -16.87 -3.77 14.94
C ARG A 315 -17.76 -4.79 14.22
N TYR A 316 -17.58 -6.07 14.48
CA TYR A 316 -18.35 -7.12 13.81
C TYR A 316 -19.83 -7.10 14.19
N ARG A 317 -20.17 -6.76 15.44
CA ARG A 317 -21.57 -6.54 15.85
C ARG A 317 -22.22 -5.45 15.01
N ILE A 318 -21.59 -4.27 14.94
CA ILE A 318 -22.08 -3.13 14.12
C ILE A 318 -22.17 -3.55 12.64
N LEU A 319 -21.14 -4.21 12.11
CA LEU A 319 -21.15 -4.73 10.74
C LEU A 319 -22.37 -5.61 10.48
N SER A 320 -22.64 -6.56 11.37
CA SER A 320 -23.73 -7.55 11.21
C SER A 320 -25.12 -6.90 11.19
N GLU A 321 -25.30 -5.83 11.96
CA GLU A 321 -26.52 -5.01 11.99
C GLU A 321 -26.67 -4.22 10.68
N VAL A 322 -25.58 -3.65 10.17
CA VAL A 322 -25.60 -2.78 8.99
C VAL A 322 -25.77 -3.55 7.68
N VAL A 323 -25.01 -4.64 7.48
CA VAL A 323 -24.98 -5.35 6.18
C VAL A 323 -25.86 -6.59 6.12
N GLY A 324 -26.47 -6.97 7.25
CA GLY A 324 -27.30 -8.17 7.35
C GLY A 324 -26.58 -9.40 6.80
N ARG A 325 -27.21 -10.11 5.86
CA ARG A 325 -26.69 -11.37 5.28
C ARG A 325 -25.55 -11.19 4.29
N ASN A 326 -25.19 -9.97 3.87
CA ASN A 326 -24.11 -9.72 2.91
C ASN A 326 -22.71 -9.82 3.56
N ARG A 327 -22.52 -10.70 4.53
CA ARG A 327 -21.28 -10.86 5.30
C ARG A 327 -20.69 -12.26 5.11
N ILE A 328 -19.40 -12.40 5.41
CA ILE A 328 -18.74 -13.71 5.41
C ILE A 328 -19.33 -14.57 6.54
N ASN A 329 -19.51 -15.88 6.27
CA ASN A 329 -19.90 -16.86 7.26
C ASN A 329 -18.87 -16.91 8.39
N GLN A 330 -19.35 -16.87 9.64
CA GLN A 330 -18.51 -16.83 10.83
C GLN A 330 -19.05 -17.76 11.93
N ILE A 331 -18.15 -18.34 12.71
CA ILE A 331 -18.42 -18.85 14.05
C ILE A 331 -17.48 -18.18 15.08
N ILE A 332 -17.90 -18.13 16.34
CA ILE A 332 -17.05 -17.71 17.46
C ILE A 332 -16.93 -18.87 18.42
N THR A 333 -15.72 -19.40 18.61
CA THR A 333 -15.50 -20.59 19.42
C THR A 333 -14.10 -20.61 20.04
N ASP A 334 -13.99 -21.26 21.19
CA ASP A 334 -12.73 -21.72 21.81
C ASP A 334 -12.51 -23.23 21.65
N ASN A 335 -13.41 -23.91 20.93
CA ASN A 335 -13.38 -25.35 20.72
C ASN A 335 -12.70 -25.70 19.39
N ILE A 336 -11.56 -26.38 19.47
CA ILE A 336 -10.78 -26.85 18.32
C ILE A 336 -11.64 -27.66 17.35
N LYS A 337 -12.44 -28.61 17.86
CA LYS A 337 -13.25 -29.50 17.02
C LYS A 337 -14.31 -28.74 16.23
N GLU A 338 -14.95 -27.74 16.85
CA GLU A 338 -15.95 -26.90 16.16
C GLU A 338 -15.31 -26.08 15.03
N ALA A 339 -14.12 -25.53 15.28
CA ALA A 339 -13.35 -24.80 14.27
C ALA A 339 -12.84 -25.71 13.14
N GLU A 340 -12.45 -26.96 13.43
CA GLU A 340 -12.10 -27.97 12.43
C GLU A 340 -13.30 -28.36 11.56
N GLU A 341 -14.46 -28.62 12.16
CA GLU A 341 -15.69 -28.91 11.43
C GLU A 341 -16.11 -27.73 10.53
N PHE A 342 -15.90 -26.49 11.00
CA PHE A 342 -16.12 -25.29 10.20
C PHE A 342 -15.10 -25.14 9.06
N LEU A 343 -13.83 -25.51 9.28
CA LEU A 343 -12.81 -25.56 8.24
C LEU A 343 -13.20 -26.57 7.14
N THR A 344 -13.60 -27.78 7.51
CA THR A 344 -14.05 -28.80 6.56
C THR A 344 -15.25 -28.31 5.74
N ARG A 345 -16.22 -27.64 6.36
CA ARG A 345 -17.34 -27.00 5.65
C ARG A 345 -16.86 -25.93 4.67
N ALA A 346 -15.97 -25.04 5.09
CA ALA A 346 -15.42 -23.98 4.23
C ALA A 346 -14.77 -24.56 2.96
N ILE A 347 -13.97 -25.63 3.09
CA ILE A 347 -13.34 -26.32 1.96
C ILE A 347 -14.36 -27.01 1.06
N ASN A 348 -15.35 -27.72 1.62
CA ASN A 348 -16.41 -28.38 0.84
C ASN A 348 -17.29 -27.37 0.07
N ASP A 349 -17.42 -26.15 0.59
CA ASP A 349 -18.09 -25.04 -0.06
C ASP A 349 -17.23 -24.37 -1.16
N GLY A 350 -15.98 -24.78 -1.31
CA GLY A 350 -15.05 -24.32 -2.36
C GLY A 350 -14.21 -23.09 -1.98
N ASN A 351 -14.09 -22.78 -0.69
CA ASN A 351 -13.30 -21.66 -0.19
C ASN A 351 -11.85 -22.10 0.11
N GLU A 352 -10.94 -21.15 0.32
CA GLU A 352 -9.51 -21.45 0.52
C GLU A 352 -9.18 -22.03 1.91
N GLY A 353 -10.09 -21.90 2.88
CA GLY A 353 -9.88 -22.27 4.28
C GLY A 353 -10.58 -21.30 5.23
N LEU A 354 -9.91 -20.94 6.34
CA LEU A 354 -10.44 -20.02 7.35
C LEU A 354 -9.53 -18.82 7.61
N MET A 355 -10.13 -17.72 8.02
CA MET A 355 -9.48 -16.62 8.70
C MET A 355 -9.83 -16.72 10.19
N ALA A 356 -8.84 -16.79 11.08
CA ALA A 356 -9.07 -16.68 12.52
C ALA A 356 -8.72 -15.26 12.99
N LYS A 357 -9.60 -14.62 13.76
CA LYS A 357 -9.46 -13.24 14.20
C LYS A 357 -9.63 -13.11 15.70
N ARG A 358 -8.70 -12.40 16.35
CA ARG A 358 -8.79 -11.99 17.76
C ARG A 358 -9.98 -11.07 17.95
N LEU A 359 -10.86 -11.42 18.89
CA LEU A 359 -12.07 -10.65 19.21
C LEU A 359 -11.77 -9.31 19.89
N ASP A 360 -10.73 -9.28 20.70
CA ASP A 360 -10.38 -8.20 21.62
C ASP A 360 -9.43 -7.15 21.03
N LEU A 361 -8.91 -7.39 19.83
CA LEU A 361 -7.90 -6.51 19.23
C LEU A 361 -8.51 -5.39 18.36
N PRO A 362 -7.89 -4.20 18.38
CA PRO A 362 -8.20 -3.15 17.42
C PRO A 362 -7.77 -3.56 16.01
N TYR A 363 -8.14 -2.75 15.02
CA TYR A 363 -7.66 -2.89 13.66
C TYR A 363 -6.19 -2.47 13.55
N LEU A 364 -5.32 -3.37 13.09
CA LEU A 364 -3.87 -3.14 13.01
C LEU A 364 -3.43 -2.81 11.59
N PHE A 365 -3.19 -1.53 11.31
CA PHE A 365 -2.82 -1.02 9.99
C PHE A 365 -1.57 -1.69 9.41
N GLY A 366 -1.68 -2.26 8.21
CA GLY A 366 -0.53 -2.72 7.41
C GLY A 366 0.40 -3.72 8.11
N SER A 367 -0.01 -4.24 9.26
CA SER A 367 0.80 -5.07 10.14
C SER A 367 0.34 -6.51 10.01
N ARG A 368 1.32 -7.42 10.04
CA ARG A 368 1.08 -8.83 10.32
C ARG A 368 1.24 -9.04 11.83
N GLY A 369 0.28 -8.54 12.60
CA GLY A 369 0.21 -8.85 14.02
C GLY A 369 -0.40 -10.25 14.21
N LYS A 370 -0.24 -10.84 15.40
CA LYS A 370 -0.94 -12.08 15.81
C LYS A 370 -2.47 -11.91 15.96
N GLY A 371 -3.05 -10.87 15.36
CA GLY A 371 -4.47 -10.56 15.46
C GLY A 371 -5.32 -11.29 14.44
N TRP A 372 -4.83 -11.40 13.20
CA TRP A 372 -5.49 -12.17 12.13
C TRP A 372 -4.56 -13.28 11.66
N LEU A 373 -5.09 -14.48 11.54
CA LEU A 373 -4.40 -15.67 11.09
C LEU A 373 -5.17 -16.26 9.90
N LYS A 374 -4.46 -16.84 8.94
CA LYS A 374 -5.07 -17.57 7.83
C LYS A 374 -4.69 -19.03 7.93
N LEU A 375 -5.71 -19.87 8.07
CA LEU A 375 -5.63 -21.31 7.91
C LEU A 375 -5.93 -21.64 6.46
N LYS A 376 -4.95 -22.20 5.78
CA LYS A 376 -5.14 -22.83 4.48
C LYS A 376 -4.61 -24.25 4.59
N PRO A 377 -5.45 -25.29 4.53
CA PRO A 377 -4.94 -26.63 4.35
C PRO A 377 -4.20 -26.64 3.01
N TYR A 378 -2.89 -26.79 3.06
CA TYR A 378 -2.08 -27.01 1.86
C TYR A 378 -1.78 -28.50 1.76
N GLU A 379 -1.94 -29.05 0.56
CA GLU A 379 -1.33 -30.32 0.24
C GLU A 379 0.14 -30.05 -0.08
N THR A 380 1.04 -30.55 0.75
CA THR A 380 2.46 -30.60 0.43
C THR A 380 2.71 -31.76 -0.51
N LEU A 381 3.49 -31.53 -1.56
CA LEU A 381 4.01 -32.58 -2.43
C LEU A 381 5.49 -32.79 -2.15
N ASP A 382 5.88 -34.04 -1.90
CA ASP A 382 7.28 -34.44 -1.89
C ASP A 382 7.77 -34.59 -3.33
N LEU A 383 8.62 -33.66 -3.76
CA LEU A 383 9.13 -33.57 -5.13
C LEU A 383 10.65 -33.66 -5.15
N VAL A 384 11.20 -34.17 -6.25
CA VAL A 384 12.64 -34.23 -6.46
C VAL A 384 13.11 -32.92 -7.08
N ILE A 385 14.22 -32.37 -6.56
CA ILE A 385 14.94 -31.28 -7.23
C ILE A 385 15.68 -31.88 -8.43
N ALA A 386 15.14 -31.68 -9.62
CA ALA A 386 15.71 -32.19 -10.86
C ALA A 386 16.83 -31.30 -11.40
N ALA A 387 16.79 -29.99 -11.11
CA ALA A 387 17.82 -29.03 -11.50
C ALA A 387 17.77 -27.78 -10.60
N ALA A 388 18.80 -26.92 -10.70
CA ALA A 388 18.84 -25.63 -10.02
C ALA A 388 19.55 -24.54 -10.84
N ASP A 389 19.10 -23.28 -10.70
CA ASP A 389 19.75 -22.12 -11.32
C ASP A 389 20.70 -21.40 -10.36
N TRP A 390 21.80 -20.87 -10.89
CA TRP A 390 22.67 -19.94 -10.17
C TRP A 390 21.98 -18.61 -9.88
N GLY A 391 22.19 -18.08 -8.67
CA GLY A 391 21.72 -16.77 -8.26
C GLY A 391 22.50 -15.63 -8.90
N TYR A 392 21.86 -14.46 -9.02
CA TYR A 392 22.46 -13.22 -9.52
C TYR A 392 22.43 -12.12 -8.44
N GLY A 393 23.28 -11.10 -8.61
CA GLY A 393 23.34 -9.94 -7.72
C GLY A 393 23.85 -10.32 -6.32
N ARG A 394 23.03 -10.08 -5.29
CA ARG A 394 23.39 -10.44 -3.91
C ARG A 394 23.47 -11.95 -3.63
N ARG A 395 22.95 -12.78 -4.56
CA ARG A 395 22.89 -14.24 -4.43
C ARG A 395 23.88 -14.96 -5.35
N THR A 396 24.80 -14.23 -5.96
CA THR A 396 25.88 -14.83 -6.76
C THR A 396 26.69 -15.79 -5.89
N GLY A 397 26.95 -17.00 -6.40
CA GLY A 397 27.63 -18.08 -5.67
C GLY A 397 26.70 -19.08 -4.98
N TRP A 398 25.37 -18.85 -5.00
CA TRP A 398 24.37 -19.76 -4.43
C TRP A 398 23.41 -20.26 -5.51
N LEU A 399 22.93 -21.50 -5.38
CA LEU A 399 21.78 -21.99 -6.15
C LEU A 399 20.50 -21.34 -5.61
N SER A 400 19.66 -20.79 -6.48
CA SER A 400 18.58 -19.87 -6.07
C SER A 400 17.18 -20.27 -6.52
N ASN A 401 17.05 -21.02 -7.61
CA ASN A 401 15.76 -21.51 -8.08
C ASN A 401 15.85 -23.01 -8.31
N TYR A 402 14.90 -23.78 -7.78
CA TYR A 402 14.88 -25.23 -7.90
C TYR A 402 13.79 -25.66 -8.85
N HIS A 403 14.14 -26.51 -9.81
CA HIS A 403 13.20 -27.15 -10.73
C HIS A 403 12.75 -28.46 -10.11
N LEU A 404 11.44 -28.59 -9.87
CA LEU A 404 10.83 -29.70 -9.15
C LEU A 404 10.16 -30.67 -10.12
N ALA A 405 10.34 -31.96 -9.87
CA ALA A 405 9.72 -33.03 -10.64
C ALA A 405 9.06 -34.07 -9.72
N ALA A 406 7.93 -34.62 -10.16
CA ALA A 406 7.27 -35.75 -9.51
C ALA A 406 7.71 -37.07 -10.14
N TYR A 407 7.77 -38.13 -9.34
CA TYR A 407 8.05 -39.46 -9.84
C TYR A 407 6.79 -40.10 -10.44
N ASP A 408 6.85 -40.45 -11.72
CA ASP A 408 5.79 -41.22 -12.38
C ASP A 408 6.08 -42.72 -12.25
N LYS A 409 5.29 -43.39 -11.40
CA LYS A 409 5.41 -44.84 -11.14
C LYS A 409 5.14 -45.70 -12.38
N LYS A 410 4.39 -45.21 -13.38
CA LYS A 410 4.07 -45.99 -14.59
C LYS A 410 5.21 -46.00 -15.59
N THR A 411 5.87 -44.86 -15.76
CA THR A 411 6.96 -44.71 -16.72
C THR A 411 8.34 -44.84 -16.09
N GLY A 412 8.44 -44.75 -14.76
CA GLY A 412 9.70 -44.74 -14.01
C GLY A 412 10.48 -43.42 -14.14
N ASN A 413 9.90 -42.40 -14.76
CA ASN A 413 10.56 -41.13 -15.05
C ASN A 413 10.15 -40.03 -14.07
N PHE A 414 10.94 -38.95 -14.04
CA PHE A 414 10.59 -37.73 -13.34
C PHE A 414 9.91 -36.74 -14.28
N VAL A 415 8.67 -36.36 -13.95
CA VAL A 415 7.87 -35.40 -14.72
C VAL A 415 8.03 -34.01 -14.12
N PRO A 416 8.56 -33.02 -14.87
CA PRO A 416 8.70 -31.65 -14.39
C PRO A 416 7.33 -31.07 -14.04
N LEU A 417 7.19 -30.52 -12.82
CA LEU A 417 5.95 -29.88 -12.37
C LEU A 417 6.06 -28.36 -12.30
N GLY A 418 7.26 -27.84 -12.00
CA GLY A 418 7.44 -26.40 -11.90
C GLY A 418 8.76 -26.01 -11.27
N LYS A 419 8.83 -24.73 -10.88
CA LYS A 419 10.04 -24.11 -10.35
C LYS A 419 9.70 -23.29 -9.11
N THR A 420 10.50 -23.42 -8.06
CA THR A 420 10.37 -22.61 -6.84
C THR A 420 11.47 -21.56 -6.75
N LEU A 421 11.18 -20.47 -6.06
CA LEU A 421 12.14 -19.42 -5.73
C LEU A 421 12.61 -19.65 -4.29
N ALA A 422 13.91 -19.84 -4.08
CA ALA A 422 14.46 -19.83 -2.73
C ALA A 422 14.42 -18.39 -2.19
N TRP A 423 13.50 -18.13 -1.26
CA TRP A 423 13.57 -16.96 -0.40
C TRP A 423 14.48 -17.32 0.78
N THR A 424 15.71 -16.84 0.75
CA THR A 424 16.55 -16.80 1.94
C THR A 424 15.99 -15.72 2.87
N TYR A 425 15.55 -16.12 4.07
CA TYR A 425 15.24 -15.20 5.18
C TYR A 425 16.48 -14.42 5.62
#